data_AF-A0A812QCY4-F1
#
_entry.id   AF-A0A812QCY4-F1
#
_cell.length_a   1.000
_cell.length_b   1.000
_cell.length_c   1.000
_cell.angle_alpha   90.00
_cell.angle_beta   90.00
_cell.angle_gamma   90.00
#
_symmetry.space_group_name_H-M   'P 1'
#
loop_
_entity.id
_entity.type
_entity.pdbx_description
1 polymer ?
#
loop_
_entity_poly.entity_id
_entity_poly.type
_entity_poly.pdbx_seq_one_letter_code
_entity_poly.pdbx_strand_id
1 'polypeptide(L)'
;MFKGCCSPDVESEPLLKVAQLPPARGDLPSAVLSVHTAFWLTPIVAILVYILEVGLTWRALAMGVAAMSIFVALFVIVILLAPQLGCYALSSALQVSLLQHPGCPLSQMVLPAIGSAQGMELDNNAYCHRLRDALGNNYCYAGMVSIGDYQVVEATLRSGQSRTALLGAQALTNLPKVDRDIFFLQMPNLDVNSLHERFVACFKHYMFSEGFAERMKSEKAARLWAQLAEDYRRMPHGPGEEFHKASDKGLRGFFIRYFFYVMIGLDPEDPEVMRTLLPLMQGDTPIGFAYLWPMARLGFLNGYISEIDSRIYNSPALSDFTEGEERYGKMSKLELARLSTCIFRLAAITGTLQLAKSITGGLKLPNYKDMDKIDIPSQWDKLDLKDDIALQNFCYEVARLYPPVSSVHHIATEPFSITLQGTAVDFPAGTRILVPMNIAMTDKEVWGADAFEFNPSRPGLQERNMVFANVGATGSRVCPGAGIAIDTCAKILRVLGEVRRSHRHNS
;
A
#
# COMPACT_ATOMS: atom_id res chain seq x y z
N MET A 1 -16.79 27.03 -62.00
CA MET A 1 -15.99 27.49 -60.84
C MET A 1 -16.92 27.46 -59.64
N PHE A 2 -16.79 26.67 -58.58
CA PHE A 2 -15.80 25.67 -58.16
C PHE A 2 -16.57 24.52 -57.49
N LYS A 3 -16.00 23.31 -57.59
CA LYS A 3 -16.46 22.09 -56.92
C LYS A 3 -16.14 22.17 -55.42
N GLY A 4 -16.95 21.48 -54.63
CA GLY A 4 -16.47 20.51 -53.64
C GLY A 4 -16.12 21.03 -52.24
N CYS A 5 -16.93 20.63 -51.26
CA CYS A 5 -16.50 19.82 -50.12
C CYS A 5 -17.77 19.31 -49.40
N CYS A 6 -18.26 18.14 -49.83
CA CYS A 6 -18.85 17.21 -48.88
C CYS A 6 -17.69 16.78 -47.97
N SER A 7 -17.77 17.04 -46.66
CA SER A 7 -17.06 16.19 -45.70
C SER A 7 -18.04 15.09 -45.30
N PRO A 8 -17.77 13.83 -45.65
CA PRO A 8 -18.27 12.70 -44.90
C PRO A 8 -17.51 12.63 -43.56
N ASP A 9 -17.97 11.76 -42.67
CA ASP A 9 -17.26 11.29 -41.47
C ASP A 9 -17.29 12.22 -40.24
N VAL A 10 -18.48 12.38 -39.66
CA VAL A 10 -18.56 12.16 -38.21
C VAL A 10 -18.64 10.65 -38.05
N GLU A 11 -17.49 9.97 -37.94
CA GLU A 11 -17.48 8.61 -37.42
C GLU A 11 -18.18 8.65 -36.06
N SER A 12 -19.37 8.07 -35.98
CA SER A 12 -20.00 7.78 -34.70
C SER A 12 -18.99 6.98 -33.90
N GLU A 13 -18.53 7.50 -32.75
CA GLU A 13 -17.66 6.74 -31.84
C GLU A 13 -18.27 5.34 -31.68
N PRO A 14 -17.53 4.27 -31.96
CA PRO A 14 -18.07 2.93 -31.83
C PRO A 14 -18.47 2.74 -30.37
N LEU A 15 -19.73 2.35 -30.14
CA LEU A 15 -20.22 1.91 -28.84
C LEU A 15 -19.18 0.98 -28.20
N LEU A 16 -18.79 1.26 -26.96
CA LEU A 16 -17.77 0.50 -26.22
C LEU A 16 -18.11 -1.00 -26.27
N LYS A 17 -17.38 -1.79 -27.06
CA LYS A 17 -17.58 -3.23 -27.16
C LYS A 17 -16.88 -3.91 -25.98
N VAL A 18 -17.61 -4.76 -25.27
CA VAL A 18 -17.05 -5.57 -24.18
C VAL A 18 -15.99 -6.51 -24.76
N ALA A 19 -14.79 -6.53 -24.16
CA ALA A 19 -13.72 -7.41 -24.58
C ALA A 19 -14.17 -8.88 -24.47
N GLN A 20 -13.82 -9.70 -25.46
CA GLN A 20 -14.12 -11.12 -25.42
C GLN A 20 -13.00 -11.85 -24.69
N LEU A 21 -13.24 -12.16 -23.42
CA LEU A 21 -12.34 -12.96 -22.59
C LEU A 21 -12.98 -14.32 -22.24
N PRO A 22 -12.19 -15.39 -22.11
CA PRO A 22 -12.69 -16.67 -21.60
C PRO A 22 -13.31 -16.55 -20.20
N PRO A 23 -14.22 -17.45 -19.80
CA PRO A 23 -14.76 -17.47 -18.44
C PRO A 23 -13.65 -17.70 -17.40
N ALA A 24 -13.89 -17.20 -16.18
CA ALA A 24 -12.98 -17.42 -15.04
C ALA A 24 -12.83 -18.91 -14.72
N ARG A 25 -11.67 -19.30 -14.17
CA ARG A 25 -11.42 -20.67 -13.71
C ARG A 25 -11.88 -20.83 -12.25
N GLY A 26 -12.71 -21.84 -11.99
CA GLY A 26 -13.17 -22.22 -10.65
C GLY A 26 -14.20 -21.27 -10.04
N ASP A 27 -14.76 -21.68 -8.90
CA ASP A 27 -15.65 -20.83 -8.10
C ASP A 27 -14.79 -19.87 -7.27
N LEU A 28 -14.79 -18.59 -7.62
CA LEU A 28 -14.32 -17.57 -6.68
C LEU A 28 -15.29 -17.59 -5.49
N PRO A 29 -14.81 -17.63 -4.23
CA PRO A 29 -15.70 -17.29 -3.14
C PRO A 29 -16.29 -15.92 -3.47
N SER A 30 -17.61 -15.75 -3.28
CA SER A 30 -18.19 -14.40 -3.25
C SER A 30 -17.21 -13.54 -2.47
N ALA A 31 -16.79 -12.40 -3.02
CA ALA A 31 -16.07 -11.42 -2.20
C ALA A 31 -16.86 -11.38 -0.90
N VAL A 32 -16.24 -11.84 0.21
CA VAL A 32 -16.92 -11.93 1.49
C VAL A 32 -17.56 -10.59 1.62
N LEU A 33 -18.90 -10.54 1.66
CA LEU A 33 -19.66 -9.31 1.64
C LEU A 33 -19.11 -8.50 2.81
N SER A 34 -18.13 -7.65 2.51
CA SER A 34 -17.33 -7.13 3.59
C SER A 34 -18.26 -6.19 4.31
N VAL A 35 -18.06 -6.00 5.62
CA VAL A 35 -18.82 -4.97 6.35
C VAL A 35 -18.79 -3.64 5.59
N HIS A 36 -17.73 -3.40 4.80
CA HIS A 36 -17.58 -2.27 3.89
C HIS A 36 -18.43 -2.34 2.61
N THR A 37 -18.60 -3.50 1.97
CA THR A 37 -19.49 -3.65 0.81
C THR A 37 -20.94 -3.37 1.23
N ALA A 38 -21.34 -3.83 2.42
CA ALA A 38 -22.63 -3.46 3.02
C ALA A 38 -22.71 -1.96 3.38
N PHE A 39 -21.62 -1.39 3.92
CA PHE A 39 -21.53 0.04 4.25
C PHE A 39 -21.69 0.94 3.01
N TRP A 40 -21.24 0.50 1.83
CA TRP A 40 -21.38 1.25 0.57
C TRP A 40 -22.69 0.98 -0.16
N LEU A 41 -23.23 -0.23 -0.07
CA LEU A 41 -24.55 -0.55 -0.64
C LEU A 41 -25.66 0.30 -0.01
N THR A 42 -25.57 0.59 1.29
CA THR A 42 -26.61 1.35 2.01
C THR A 42 -26.79 2.79 1.51
N PRO A 43 -25.75 3.66 1.41
CA PRO A 43 -25.89 5.00 0.84
C PRO A 43 -26.15 4.98 -0.67
N ILE A 44 -25.64 3.99 -1.42
CA ILE A 44 -25.94 3.87 -2.85
C ILE A 44 -27.42 3.52 -3.08
N VAL A 45 -27.98 2.59 -2.30
CA VAL A 45 -29.41 2.28 -2.31
C VAL A 45 -30.23 3.47 -1.83
N ALA A 46 -29.78 4.21 -0.81
CA ALA A 46 -30.46 5.43 -0.36
C ALA A 46 -30.44 6.54 -1.43
N ILE A 47 -29.32 6.72 -2.14
CA ILE A 47 -29.20 7.65 -3.27
C ILE A 47 -30.09 7.20 -4.44
N LEU A 48 -30.18 5.89 -4.72
CA LEU A 48 -31.08 5.36 -5.74
C LEU A 48 -32.56 5.58 -5.37
N VAL A 49 -32.94 5.32 -4.12
CA VAL A 49 -34.28 5.60 -3.61
C VAL A 49 -34.56 7.09 -3.71
N TYR A 50 -33.62 7.96 -3.33
CA TYR A 50 -33.76 9.40 -3.45
C TYR A 50 -33.86 9.86 -4.91
N ILE A 51 -33.06 9.31 -5.84
CA ILE A 51 -33.12 9.63 -7.27
C ILE A 51 -34.41 9.11 -7.90
N LEU A 52 -34.92 7.95 -7.49
CA LEU A 52 -36.21 7.43 -7.92
C LEU A 52 -37.36 8.29 -7.38
N GLU A 53 -37.32 8.68 -6.11
CA GLU A 53 -38.33 9.54 -5.46
C GLU A 53 -38.32 10.96 -6.04
N VAL A 54 -37.15 11.56 -6.27
CA VAL A 54 -37.01 12.92 -6.80
C VAL A 54 -37.17 12.96 -8.32
N GLY A 55 -36.70 11.93 -9.03
CA GLY A 55 -36.83 11.78 -10.48
C GLY A 55 -38.27 11.59 -10.96
N LEU A 56 -39.16 11.09 -10.11
CA LEU A 56 -40.59 10.99 -10.37
C LEU A 56 -41.33 12.34 -10.37
N THR A 57 -40.68 13.46 -10.00
CA THR A 57 -41.34 14.77 -9.85
C THR A 57 -41.01 15.84 -10.90
N TRP A 58 -40.11 15.58 -11.86
CA TRP A 58 -39.70 16.61 -12.84
C TRP A 58 -40.11 16.29 -14.28
N ARG A 59 -40.96 17.16 -14.84
CA ARG A 59 -41.51 17.09 -16.20
C ARG A 59 -40.43 17.24 -17.30
N ALA A 60 -40.30 16.19 -18.10
CA ALA A 60 -40.22 16.16 -19.56
C ALA A 60 -39.16 16.94 -20.38
N LEU A 61 -38.14 17.59 -19.79
CA LEU A 61 -36.94 18.02 -20.54
C LEU A 61 -35.61 17.40 -20.06
N ALA A 62 -35.62 16.73 -18.90
CA ALA A 62 -34.43 16.14 -18.27
C ALA A 62 -34.21 14.65 -18.59
N MET A 63 -34.97 14.05 -19.52
CA MET A 63 -34.95 12.60 -19.75
C MET A 63 -33.63 12.09 -20.34
N GLY A 64 -32.85 12.91 -21.05
CA GLY A 64 -31.55 12.49 -21.58
C GLY A 64 -30.47 12.39 -20.50
N VAL A 65 -30.29 13.45 -19.71
CA VAL A 65 -29.21 13.54 -18.70
C VAL A 65 -29.54 12.75 -17.44
N ALA A 66 -30.80 12.74 -17.00
CA ALA A 66 -31.21 11.95 -15.84
C ALA A 66 -31.20 10.44 -16.17
N ALA A 67 -31.67 10.02 -17.36
CA ALA A 67 -31.57 8.62 -17.76
C ALA A 67 -30.12 8.18 -17.98
N MET A 68 -29.26 9.04 -18.54
CA MET A 68 -27.82 8.76 -18.63
C MET A 68 -27.19 8.61 -17.25
N SER A 69 -27.51 9.50 -16.30
CA SER A 69 -26.99 9.45 -14.92
C SER A 69 -27.49 8.22 -14.16
N ILE A 70 -28.76 7.84 -14.34
CA ILE A 70 -29.36 6.62 -13.77
C ILE A 70 -28.73 5.38 -14.42
N PHE A 71 -28.57 5.35 -15.74
CA PHE A 71 -27.94 4.25 -16.47
C PHE A 71 -26.49 4.07 -16.03
N VAL A 72 -25.74 5.15 -15.88
CA VAL A 72 -24.37 5.14 -15.36
C VAL A 72 -24.34 4.65 -13.92
N ALA A 73 -25.24 5.12 -13.06
CA ALA A 73 -25.32 4.66 -11.68
C ALA A 73 -25.64 3.15 -11.62
N LEU A 74 -26.61 2.67 -12.41
CA LEU A 74 -26.94 1.25 -12.53
C LEU A 74 -25.78 0.43 -13.12
N PHE A 75 -25.07 0.97 -14.11
CA PHE A 75 -23.91 0.32 -14.73
C PHE A 75 -22.73 0.22 -13.75
N VAL A 76 -22.46 1.28 -12.99
CA VAL A 76 -21.49 1.27 -11.88
C VAL A 76 -21.93 0.22 -10.87
N ILE A 77 -23.19 0.21 -10.43
CA ILE A 77 -23.72 -0.78 -9.50
C ILE A 77 -23.55 -2.20 -10.01
N VAL A 78 -23.85 -2.47 -11.29
CA VAL A 78 -23.62 -3.79 -11.90
C VAL A 78 -22.14 -4.15 -11.88
N ILE A 79 -21.23 -3.22 -12.16
CA ILE A 79 -19.79 -3.49 -12.09
C ILE A 79 -19.29 -3.67 -10.65
N LEU A 80 -19.88 -2.97 -9.67
CA LEU A 80 -19.55 -3.11 -8.26
C LEU A 80 -20.11 -4.40 -7.66
N LEU A 81 -21.30 -4.82 -8.10
CA LEU A 81 -21.96 -6.06 -7.69
C LEU A 81 -21.45 -7.27 -8.47
N ALA A 82 -20.93 -7.13 -9.69
CA ALA A 82 -20.48 -8.25 -10.52
C ALA A 82 -19.40 -9.11 -9.83
N PRO A 83 -18.34 -8.54 -9.21
CA PRO A 83 -17.44 -9.30 -8.34
C PRO A 83 -18.17 -10.01 -7.19
N GLN A 84 -19.10 -9.32 -6.52
CA GLN A 84 -19.86 -9.87 -5.39
C GLN A 84 -20.80 -11.01 -5.81
N LEU A 85 -21.21 -11.05 -7.08
CA LEU A 85 -22.06 -12.07 -7.71
C LEU A 85 -21.25 -13.16 -8.43
N GLY A 86 -19.92 -13.19 -8.32
CA GLY A 86 -19.06 -14.19 -8.97
C GLY A 86 -18.75 -13.92 -10.45
N CYS A 87 -19.21 -12.81 -11.02
CA CYS A 87 -19.02 -12.41 -12.42
C CYS A 87 -17.70 -11.66 -12.67
N TYR A 88 -16.59 -12.17 -12.13
CA TYR A 88 -15.28 -11.52 -12.17
C TYR A 88 -14.69 -11.40 -13.58
N ALA A 89 -14.86 -12.42 -14.41
CA ALA A 89 -14.41 -12.37 -15.81
C ALA A 89 -15.14 -11.28 -16.60
N LEU A 90 -16.44 -11.10 -16.37
CA LEU A 90 -17.21 -10.03 -17.00
C LEU A 90 -16.76 -8.65 -16.49
N SER A 91 -16.50 -8.51 -15.18
CA SER A 91 -15.95 -7.28 -14.62
C SER A 91 -14.58 -6.94 -15.23
N SER A 92 -13.69 -7.94 -15.34
CA SER A 92 -12.37 -7.77 -15.97
C SER A 92 -12.50 -7.40 -17.44
N ALA A 93 -13.37 -8.08 -18.21
CA ALA A 93 -13.60 -7.79 -19.63
C ALA A 93 -14.15 -6.38 -19.87
N LEU A 94 -15.09 -5.92 -19.04
CA LEU A 94 -15.59 -4.54 -19.09
C LEU A 94 -14.48 -3.53 -18.78
N GLN A 95 -13.64 -3.82 -17.77
CA GLN A 95 -12.50 -2.97 -17.43
C GLN A 95 -11.45 -2.92 -18.54
N VAL A 96 -11.19 -4.03 -19.24
CA VAL A 96 -10.33 -4.03 -20.44
C VAL A 96 -10.84 -3.01 -21.46
N SER A 97 -12.11 -3.08 -21.84
CA SER A 97 -12.68 -2.15 -22.81
C SER A 97 -12.57 -0.69 -22.35
N LEU A 98 -12.84 -0.40 -21.08
CA LEU A 98 -12.71 0.97 -20.55
C LEU A 98 -11.25 1.46 -20.57
N LEU A 99 -10.30 0.58 -20.24
CA LEU A 99 -8.87 0.90 -20.19
C LEU A 99 -8.26 1.04 -21.59
N GLN A 100 -8.79 0.35 -22.60
CA GLN A 100 -8.39 0.52 -24.00
C GLN A 100 -8.88 1.85 -24.60
N HIS A 101 -9.91 2.45 -24.02
CA HIS A 101 -10.53 3.69 -24.49
C HIS A 101 -10.55 4.78 -23.39
N PRO A 102 -9.38 5.23 -22.87
CA PRO A 102 -9.32 6.16 -21.75
C PRO A 102 -9.84 7.57 -22.07
N GLY A 103 -9.88 7.95 -23.36
CA GLY A 103 -10.42 9.23 -23.82
C GLY A 103 -11.96 9.29 -23.83
N CYS A 104 -12.64 8.15 -23.77
CA CYS A 104 -14.10 8.10 -23.79
C CYS A 104 -14.68 8.67 -22.49
N PRO A 105 -15.72 9.52 -22.53
CA PRO A 105 -16.37 10.07 -21.33
C PRO A 105 -16.85 8.99 -20.35
N LEU A 106 -17.30 7.83 -20.86
CA LEU A 106 -17.70 6.71 -20.02
C LEU A 106 -16.53 6.17 -19.19
N SER A 107 -15.37 5.96 -19.82
CA SER A 107 -14.16 5.48 -19.15
C SER A 107 -13.68 6.46 -18.07
N GLN A 108 -13.66 7.76 -18.38
CA GLN A 108 -13.25 8.80 -17.45
C GLN A 108 -14.15 8.87 -16.21
N MET A 109 -15.44 8.58 -16.37
CA MET A 109 -16.41 8.59 -15.28
C MET A 109 -16.42 7.29 -14.48
N VAL A 110 -16.32 6.14 -15.15
CA VAL A 110 -16.52 4.82 -14.54
C VAL A 110 -15.24 4.29 -13.88
N LEU A 111 -14.06 4.42 -14.51
CA LEU A 111 -12.82 3.86 -13.97
C LEU A 111 -12.47 4.39 -12.56
N PRO A 112 -12.62 5.69 -12.23
CA PRO A 112 -12.38 6.17 -10.86
C PRO A 112 -13.34 5.56 -9.83
N ALA A 113 -14.61 5.35 -10.19
CA ALA A 113 -15.60 4.74 -9.31
C ALA A 113 -15.28 3.26 -9.04
N ILE A 114 -14.91 2.51 -10.09
CA ILE A 114 -14.43 1.12 -9.97
C ILE A 114 -13.21 1.05 -9.07
N GLY A 115 -12.18 1.87 -9.36
CA GLY A 115 -10.94 1.88 -8.58
C GLY A 115 -11.18 2.18 -7.10
N SER A 116 -12.09 3.11 -6.80
CA SER A 116 -12.42 3.46 -5.42
C SER A 116 -13.12 2.33 -4.66
N ALA A 117 -14.05 1.62 -5.32
CA ALA A 117 -14.83 0.58 -4.68
C ALA A 117 -14.07 -0.76 -4.57
N GLN A 118 -13.31 -1.12 -5.60
CA GLN A 118 -12.56 -2.38 -5.66
C GLN A 118 -11.14 -2.26 -5.08
N GLY A 119 -10.58 -1.06 -4.99
CA GLY A 119 -9.18 -0.85 -4.59
C GLY A 119 -8.86 -1.35 -3.18
N MET A 120 -9.81 -1.23 -2.23
CA MET A 120 -9.63 -1.76 -0.87
C MET A 120 -9.50 -3.29 -0.82
N GLU A 121 -10.07 -4.00 -1.79
CA GLU A 121 -9.98 -5.46 -1.82
C GLU A 121 -8.58 -5.92 -2.25
N LEU A 122 -7.86 -5.11 -3.04
CA LEU A 122 -6.48 -5.40 -3.46
C LEU A 122 -5.44 -5.26 -2.35
N ASP A 123 -5.82 -4.69 -1.21
CA ASP A 123 -4.97 -4.71 0.00
C ASP A 123 -5.03 -6.06 0.73
N ASN A 124 -6.01 -6.92 0.40
CA ASN A 124 -6.11 -8.26 0.94
C ASN A 124 -5.28 -9.25 0.11
N ASN A 125 -4.11 -9.64 0.62
CA ASN A 125 -3.22 -10.58 -0.09
C ASN A 125 -3.89 -11.90 -0.50
N ALA A 126 -4.70 -12.51 0.37
CA ALA A 126 -5.42 -13.75 0.03
C ALA A 126 -6.42 -13.52 -1.11
N TYR A 127 -7.04 -12.35 -1.16
CA TYR A 127 -7.93 -11.98 -2.24
C TYR A 127 -7.18 -11.82 -3.57
N CYS A 128 -6.03 -11.14 -3.58
CA CYS A 128 -5.20 -11.01 -4.77
C CYS A 128 -4.79 -12.37 -5.35
N HIS A 129 -4.40 -13.33 -4.49
CA HIS A 129 -4.09 -14.68 -4.97
C HIS A 129 -5.30 -15.41 -5.56
N ARG A 130 -6.49 -15.22 -4.98
CA ARG A 130 -7.73 -15.80 -5.55
C ARG A 130 -8.11 -15.17 -6.88
N LEU A 131 -7.93 -13.85 -7.04
CA LEU A 131 -8.10 -13.18 -8.33
C LEU A 131 -7.14 -13.76 -9.37
N ARG A 132 -5.86 -13.94 -9.01
CA ARG A 132 -4.86 -14.58 -9.89
C ARG A 132 -5.28 -16.00 -10.30
N ASP A 133 -5.71 -16.82 -9.34
CA ASP A 133 -6.09 -18.20 -9.63
C ASP A 133 -7.28 -18.28 -10.61
N ALA A 134 -8.21 -17.31 -10.53
CA ALA A 134 -9.39 -17.28 -11.37
C ALA A 134 -9.19 -16.60 -12.74
N LEU A 135 -8.41 -15.52 -12.78
CA LEU A 135 -8.23 -14.66 -13.96
C LEU A 135 -6.89 -14.89 -14.67
N GLY A 136 -5.99 -15.68 -14.09
CA GLY A 136 -4.63 -15.85 -14.57
C GLY A 136 -3.65 -14.85 -13.97
N ASN A 137 -2.38 -14.91 -14.40
CA ASN A 137 -1.32 -14.10 -13.80
C ASN A 137 -1.48 -12.60 -14.05
N ASN A 138 -2.12 -12.26 -15.18
CA ASN A 138 -2.44 -10.89 -15.55
C ASN A 138 -3.95 -10.72 -15.71
N TYR A 139 -4.49 -9.60 -15.23
CA TYR A 139 -5.94 -9.34 -15.20
C TYR A 139 -6.24 -7.85 -15.04
N CYS A 140 -7.45 -7.42 -15.39
CA CYS A 140 -7.92 -6.06 -15.12
C CYS A 140 -8.80 -6.03 -13.86
N TYR A 141 -8.43 -5.19 -12.90
CA TYR A 141 -9.18 -5.02 -11.65
C TYR A 141 -8.95 -3.63 -11.05
N ALA A 142 -9.93 -3.09 -10.32
CA ALA A 142 -9.87 -1.76 -9.72
C ALA A 142 -9.48 -0.64 -10.68
N GLY A 143 -9.91 -0.73 -11.94
CA GLY A 143 -9.62 0.26 -12.98
C GLY A 143 -8.14 0.31 -13.37
N MET A 144 -7.43 -0.81 -13.26
CA MET A 144 -6.00 -0.95 -13.57
C MET A 144 -5.74 -2.30 -14.25
N VAL A 145 -4.61 -2.39 -14.94
CA VAL A 145 -4.05 -3.64 -15.46
C VAL A 145 -3.08 -4.21 -14.41
N SER A 146 -3.41 -5.33 -13.78
CA SER A 146 -2.53 -6.04 -12.85
C SER A 146 -1.63 -7.02 -13.60
N ILE A 147 -0.32 -6.90 -13.43
CA ILE A 147 0.67 -7.73 -14.14
C ILE A 147 1.49 -8.54 -13.12
N GLY A 148 1.17 -9.82 -12.96
CA GLY A 148 1.75 -10.71 -11.94
C GLY A 148 3.02 -11.45 -12.36
N ASP A 149 3.43 -11.35 -13.62
CA ASP A 149 4.63 -12.03 -14.13
C ASP A 149 5.90 -11.51 -13.43
N TYR A 150 6.66 -12.40 -12.77
CA TYR A 150 7.81 -12.01 -11.94
C TYR A 150 8.81 -11.14 -12.70
N GLN A 151 9.14 -11.49 -13.94
CA GLN A 151 10.12 -10.75 -14.75
C GLN A 151 9.63 -9.35 -15.09
N VAL A 152 8.32 -9.16 -15.30
CA VAL A 152 7.73 -7.85 -15.58
C VAL A 152 7.67 -7.00 -14.31
N VAL A 153 7.31 -7.62 -13.18
CA VAL A 153 7.35 -6.98 -11.87
C VAL A 153 8.78 -6.53 -11.54
N GLU A 154 9.77 -7.41 -11.71
CA GLU A 154 11.18 -7.10 -11.52
C GLU A 154 11.64 -5.95 -12.41
N ALA A 155 11.36 -6.02 -13.71
CA ALA A 155 11.73 -4.97 -14.66
C ALA A 155 11.11 -3.62 -14.27
N THR A 156 9.84 -3.61 -13.85
CA THR A 156 9.14 -2.39 -13.44
C THR A 156 9.70 -1.78 -12.15
N LEU A 157 10.10 -2.62 -11.18
CA LEU A 157 10.72 -2.14 -9.94
C LEU A 157 12.12 -1.56 -10.18
N ARG A 158 12.83 -2.07 -11.20
CA ARG A 158 14.16 -1.61 -11.61
C ARG A 158 14.14 -0.38 -12.51
N SER A 159 13.09 -0.18 -13.31
CA SER A 159 12.97 0.94 -14.24
C SER A 159 12.41 2.20 -13.59
N GLY A 160 12.59 3.36 -14.24
CA GLY A 160 11.89 4.60 -13.86
C GLY A 160 10.38 4.39 -13.85
N GLN A 161 9.67 4.99 -12.89
CA GLN A 161 8.24 4.81 -12.67
C GLN A 161 7.51 6.15 -12.68
N SER A 162 6.61 6.32 -13.65
CA SER A 162 5.56 7.32 -13.58
C SER A 162 4.52 6.92 -12.53
N ARG A 163 4.01 7.89 -11.77
CA ARG A 163 3.09 7.68 -10.64
C ARG A 163 1.98 8.72 -10.63
N THR A 164 0.94 8.39 -9.89
CA THR A 164 -0.20 9.27 -9.56
C THR A 164 -0.47 9.26 -8.05
N ALA A 165 -1.52 9.96 -7.63
CA ALA A 165 -1.98 10.06 -6.26
C ALA A 165 -2.62 8.78 -5.72
N LEU A 166 -1.96 7.64 -5.90
CA LEU A 166 -2.38 6.36 -5.35
C LEU A 166 -1.35 5.83 -4.33
N LEU A 167 -1.84 5.04 -3.39
CA LEU A 167 -1.07 4.11 -2.59
C LEU A 167 -1.60 2.70 -2.93
N GLY A 168 -0.83 1.93 -3.70
CA GLY A 168 -1.36 0.72 -4.33
C GLY A 168 -2.55 1.07 -5.24
N ALA A 169 -3.71 0.51 -4.96
CA ALA A 169 -4.95 0.80 -5.69
C ALA A 169 -5.73 2.02 -5.17
N GLN A 170 -5.38 2.57 -3.99
CA GLN A 170 -6.21 3.53 -3.28
C GLN A 170 -5.84 4.98 -3.56
N ALA A 171 -6.83 5.84 -3.80
CA ALA A 171 -6.62 7.26 -4.03
C ALA A 171 -6.30 8.04 -2.74
N LEU A 172 -5.30 8.92 -2.85
CA LEU A 172 -4.88 9.86 -1.81
C LEU A 172 -5.42 11.26 -2.15
N THR A 173 -6.18 11.88 -1.24
CA THR A 173 -6.96 13.10 -1.54
C THR A 173 -6.76 14.27 -0.57
N ASN A 174 -6.03 14.07 0.53
CA ASN A 174 -5.69 15.13 1.49
C ASN A 174 -4.18 15.20 1.71
N LEU A 175 -3.48 15.32 0.58
CA LEU A 175 -2.03 15.40 0.54
C LEU A 175 -1.53 16.65 1.25
N PRO A 176 -0.32 16.64 1.83
CA PRO A 176 0.27 17.85 2.39
C PRO A 176 0.31 18.97 1.35
N LYS A 177 -0.29 20.11 1.68
CA LYS A 177 -0.18 21.31 0.86
C LYS A 177 1.15 21.98 1.15
N VAL A 178 1.96 22.16 0.14
CA VAL A 178 3.21 22.92 0.17
C VAL A 178 3.29 23.74 -1.12
N ASP A 179 4.28 24.62 -1.23
CA ASP A 179 4.34 25.62 -2.30
C ASP A 179 4.47 25.01 -3.70
N ARG A 180 4.82 23.72 -3.80
CA ARG A 180 4.92 22.94 -5.04
C ARG A 180 4.39 21.52 -4.84
N ASP A 181 3.93 20.87 -5.91
CA ASP A 181 3.40 19.50 -5.85
C ASP A 181 4.51 18.45 -5.67
N ILE A 182 4.89 18.19 -4.42
CA ILE A 182 6.06 17.35 -4.07
C ILE A 182 5.72 16.06 -3.31
N PHE A 183 4.46 15.62 -3.35
CA PHE A 183 4.07 14.45 -2.57
C PHE A 183 4.85 13.20 -3.01
N PHE A 184 5.66 12.63 -2.11
CA PHE A 184 6.72 11.72 -2.52
C PHE A 184 6.23 10.48 -3.26
N LEU A 185 5.10 9.88 -2.89
CA LEU A 185 4.58 8.70 -3.60
C LEU A 185 4.10 9.05 -5.02
N GLN A 186 3.68 10.29 -5.26
CA GLN A 186 3.22 10.78 -6.55
C GLN A 186 4.33 11.17 -7.50
N MET A 187 5.51 11.50 -6.98
CA MET A 187 6.59 12.01 -7.81
C MET A 187 7.05 10.95 -8.83
N PRO A 188 7.01 11.24 -10.14
CA PRO A 188 7.62 10.37 -11.13
C PRO A 188 9.14 10.37 -10.95
N ASN A 189 9.79 9.26 -11.33
CA ASN A 189 11.24 9.14 -11.38
C ASN A 189 11.71 8.62 -12.74
N LEU A 190 11.19 9.22 -13.81
CA LEU A 190 11.55 8.87 -15.19
C LEU A 190 12.92 9.43 -15.59
N ASP A 191 13.33 10.55 -14.98
CA ASP A 191 14.57 11.26 -15.30
C ASP A 191 15.63 11.09 -14.20
N VAL A 192 16.91 11.15 -14.61
CA VAL A 192 18.06 11.19 -13.70
C VAL A 192 18.03 12.50 -12.89
N ASN A 193 18.29 12.42 -11.58
CA ASN A 193 18.19 13.54 -10.62
C ASN A 193 16.76 14.10 -10.50
N SER A 194 15.76 13.25 -10.66
CA SER A 194 14.34 13.60 -10.47
C SER A 194 14.10 14.22 -9.09
N LEU A 195 13.00 14.98 -8.97
CA LEU A 195 12.59 15.56 -7.68
C LEU A 195 12.40 14.49 -6.59
N HIS A 196 11.95 13.30 -7.00
CA HIS A 196 11.87 12.14 -6.12
C HIS A 196 13.23 11.75 -5.54
N GLU A 197 14.25 11.59 -6.38
CA GLU A 197 15.61 11.22 -5.94
C GLU A 197 16.21 12.28 -5.01
N ARG A 198 16.03 13.56 -5.34
CA ARG A 198 16.50 14.68 -4.52
C ARG A 198 15.81 14.73 -3.16
N PHE A 199 14.50 14.47 -3.13
CA PHE A 199 13.77 14.34 -1.87
C PHE A 199 14.28 13.16 -1.04
N VAL A 200 14.45 11.98 -1.64
CA VAL A 200 14.95 10.80 -0.92
C VAL A 200 16.35 11.06 -0.37
N ALA A 201 17.22 11.74 -1.12
CA ALA A 201 18.54 12.16 -0.66
C ALA A 201 18.44 13.11 0.54
N CYS A 202 17.58 14.14 0.46
CA CYS A 202 17.34 15.08 1.55
C CYS A 202 16.79 14.38 2.80
N PHE A 203 15.75 13.55 2.64
CA PHE A 203 15.18 12.76 3.73
C PHE A 203 16.24 11.89 4.40
N LYS A 204 17.05 11.17 3.61
CA LYS A 204 18.09 10.31 4.18
C LYS A 204 19.17 11.10 4.91
N HIS A 205 19.57 12.24 4.37
CA HIS A 205 20.60 13.10 4.97
C HIS A 205 20.24 13.52 6.40
N TYR A 206 19.01 13.95 6.63
CA TYR A 206 18.58 14.43 7.94
C TYR A 206 18.05 13.32 8.86
N MET A 207 17.27 12.36 8.33
CA MET A 207 16.59 11.33 9.13
C MET A 207 17.48 10.13 9.47
N PHE A 208 18.54 9.89 8.69
CA PHE A 208 19.57 8.86 8.93
C PHE A 208 20.95 9.50 9.08
N SER A 209 21.01 10.64 9.78
CA SER A 209 22.20 11.42 10.09
C SER A 209 23.13 10.75 11.13
N GLU A 210 24.26 11.39 11.43
CA GLU A 210 25.12 10.98 12.55
C GLU A 210 24.35 10.95 13.88
N GLY A 211 23.53 11.97 14.13
CA GLY A 211 22.66 12.01 15.31
C GLY A 211 21.67 10.83 15.37
N PHE A 212 21.23 10.28 14.23
CA PHE A 212 20.45 9.04 14.22
C PHE A 212 21.28 7.85 14.74
N ALA A 213 22.52 7.69 14.25
CA ALA A 213 23.41 6.61 14.69
C ALA A 213 23.79 6.73 16.17
N GLU A 214 23.96 7.95 16.69
CA GLU A 214 24.19 8.21 18.12
C GLU A 214 22.97 7.85 18.96
N ARG A 215 21.77 8.29 18.56
CA ARG A 215 20.53 7.98 19.29
C ARG A 215 20.25 6.49 19.33
N MET A 216 20.56 5.75 18.26
CA MET A 216 20.47 4.28 18.23
C MET A 216 21.32 3.59 19.32
N LYS A 217 22.45 4.20 19.72
CA LYS A 217 23.39 3.69 20.73
C LYS A 217 23.18 4.28 22.13
N SER A 218 22.26 5.21 22.28
CA SER A 218 22.01 5.93 23.53
C SER A 218 21.39 5.05 24.63
N GLU A 219 21.55 5.48 25.88
CA GLU A 219 20.85 4.88 27.01
C GLU A 219 19.33 4.95 26.86
N LYS A 220 18.79 6.05 26.30
CA LYS A 220 17.35 6.18 26.05
C LYS A 220 16.84 5.10 25.10
N ALA A 221 17.54 4.85 23.99
CA ALA A 221 17.21 3.75 23.08
C ALA A 221 17.31 2.39 23.78
N ALA A 222 18.36 2.17 24.57
CA ALA A 222 18.52 0.93 25.35
C ALA A 222 17.34 0.71 26.33
N ARG A 223 16.88 1.76 27.02
CA ARG A 223 15.70 1.72 27.89
C ARG A 223 14.42 1.35 27.14
N LEU A 224 14.21 1.87 25.94
CA LEU A 224 13.05 1.51 25.12
C LEU A 224 13.04 0.02 24.75
N TRP A 225 14.21 -0.54 24.41
CA TRP A 225 14.35 -1.98 24.15
C TRP A 225 14.12 -2.83 25.40
N ALA A 226 14.65 -2.41 26.56
CA ALA A 226 14.41 -3.07 27.83
C ALA A 226 12.92 -3.04 28.23
N GLN A 227 12.23 -1.91 28.00
CA GLN A 227 10.80 -1.80 28.24
C GLN A 227 9.99 -2.72 27.32
N LEU A 228 10.34 -2.81 26.03
CA LEU A 228 9.69 -3.75 25.10
C LEU A 228 9.82 -5.20 25.58
N ALA A 229 11.01 -5.59 26.07
CA ALA A 229 11.26 -6.91 26.63
C ALA A 229 10.40 -7.18 27.87
N GLU A 230 10.27 -6.19 28.76
CA GLU A 230 9.43 -6.30 29.96
C GLU A 230 7.94 -6.33 29.64
N ASP A 231 7.50 -5.54 28.67
CA ASP A 231 6.13 -5.54 28.19
C ASP A 231 5.77 -6.92 27.63
N TYR A 232 6.64 -7.53 26.82
CA TYR A 232 6.42 -8.88 26.30
C TYR A 232 6.33 -9.94 27.41
N ARG A 233 7.14 -9.79 28.48
CA ARG A 233 7.11 -10.67 29.65
C ARG A 233 5.79 -10.58 30.43
N ARG A 234 5.25 -9.37 30.59
CA ARG A 234 4.07 -9.13 31.44
C ARG A 234 2.75 -9.21 30.71
N MET A 235 2.74 -8.92 29.40
CA MET A 235 1.51 -8.76 28.63
C MET A 235 1.15 -10.01 27.85
N PRO A 236 -0.15 -10.29 27.68
CA PRO A 236 -0.63 -11.31 26.74
C PRO A 236 -0.25 -10.90 25.30
N HIS A 237 0.31 -11.83 24.54
CA HIS A 237 0.99 -11.60 23.25
C HIS A 237 0.59 -12.58 22.14
N GLY A 238 -0.57 -13.21 22.21
CA GLY A 238 -1.22 -13.91 21.11
C GLY A 238 -1.80 -12.95 20.04
N PRO A 239 -2.43 -13.52 19.00
CA PRO A 239 -3.07 -12.75 17.93
C PRO A 239 -4.10 -11.77 18.48
N GLY A 240 -3.87 -10.48 18.24
CA GLY A 240 -4.75 -9.41 18.71
C GLY A 240 -4.79 -9.21 20.23
N GLU A 241 -3.81 -9.70 20.98
CA GLU A 241 -3.69 -9.43 22.42
C GLU A 241 -2.99 -8.11 22.73
N GLU A 242 -2.96 -7.75 24.01
CA GLU A 242 -2.59 -6.42 24.50
C GLU A 242 -1.20 -5.98 24.04
N PHE A 243 -0.20 -6.88 24.05
CA PHE A 243 1.16 -6.57 23.62
C PHE A 243 1.21 -6.00 22.19
N HIS A 244 0.32 -6.45 21.31
CA HIS A 244 0.25 -6.05 19.91
C HIS A 244 -0.67 -4.84 19.65
N LYS A 245 -1.61 -4.55 20.57
CA LYS A 245 -2.67 -3.54 20.38
C LYS A 245 -2.53 -2.28 21.23
N ALA A 246 -1.89 -2.36 22.39
CA ALA A 246 -1.74 -1.20 23.27
C ALA A 246 -1.04 -0.04 22.54
N SER A 247 -1.52 1.18 22.72
CA SER A 247 -1.03 2.32 21.92
C SER A 247 0.25 2.93 22.47
N ASP A 248 0.47 2.84 23.79
CA ASP A 248 1.49 3.54 24.56
C ASP A 248 2.58 2.62 25.15
N LYS A 249 2.36 1.31 25.10
CA LYS A 249 3.23 0.22 25.55
C LYS A 249 3.19 -0.95 24.57
N GLY A 250 3.95 -2.01 24.85
CA GLY A 250 4.08 -3.16 23.96
C GLY A 250 4.69 -2.77 22.62
N LEU A 251 4.37 -3.56 21.58
CA LEU A 251 5.01 -3.43 20.27
C LEU A 251 4.68 -2.08 19.61
N ARG A 252 3.41 -1.68 19.59
CA ARG A 252 2.96 -0.45 18.93
C ARG A 252 3.51 0.81 19.62
N GLY A 253 3.43 0.87 20.95
CA GLY A 253 4.01 1.98 21.72
C GLY A 253 5.53 2.07 21.55
N PHE A 254 6.22 0.94 21.52
CA PHE A 254 7.65 0.87 21.24
C PHE A 254 8.00 1.48 19.88
N PHE A 255 7.32 1.11 18.79
CA PHE A 255 7.63 1.65 17.46
C PHE A 255 7.47 3.17 17.38
N ILE A 256 6.42 3.72 17.99
CA ILE A 256 6.19 5.18 18.01
C ILE A 256 7.34 5.87 18.74
N ARG A 257 7.65 5.43 19.96
CA ARG A 257 8.72 6.02 20.77
C ARG A 257 10.07 5.88 20.10
N TYR A 258 10.39 4.67 19.63
CA TYR A 258 11.69 4.34 19.10
C TYR A 258 11.97 5.07 17.79
N PHE A 259 11.09 5.01 16.80
CA PHE A 259 11.36 5.62 15.48
C PHE A 259 11.40 7.15 15.54
N PHE A 260 10.46 7.79 16.26
CA PHE A 260 10.48 9.24 16.42
C PHE A 260 11.68 9.71 17.26
N TYR A 261 12.14 8.91 18.22
CA TYR A 261 13.37 9.22 18.92
C TYR A 261 14.60 9.06 18.02
N VAL A 262 14.85 7.88 17.45
CA VAL A 262 16.12 7.64 16.75
C VAL A 262 16.19 8.45 15.46
N MET A 263 15.12 8.52 14.67
CA MET A 263 15.16 9.19 13.36
C MET A 263 15.13 10.71 13.48
N ILE A 264 14.33 11.26 14.40
CA ILE A 264 14.16 12.72 14.48
C ILE A 264 14.53 13.37 15.81
N GLY A 265 14.82 12.59 16.85
CA GLY A 265 15.30 13.10 18.13
C GLY A 265 14.20 13.61 19.06
N LEU A 266 12.92 13.35 18.79
CA LEU A 266 11.86 13.71 19.73
C LEU A 266 11.96 12.87 21.00
N ASP A 267 11.89 13.51 22.16
CA ASP A 267 12.10 12.83 23.44
C ASP A 267 10.94 11.87 23.73
N PRO A 268 11.19 10.54 23.80
CA PRO A 268 10.13 9.56 24.04
C PRO A 268 9.58 9.61 25.47
N GLU A 269 10.21 10.37 26.38
CA GLU A 269 9.80 10.54 27.78
C GLU A 269 9.00 11.83 28.01
N ASP A 270 8.98 12.75 27.02
CA ASP A 270 8.21 13.99 27.10
C ASP A 270 6.70 13.70 26.93
N PRO A 271 5.86 13.99 27.95
CA PRO A 271 4.42 13.75 27.87
C PRO A 271 3.73 14.53 26.76
N GLU A 272 4.21 15.74 26.43
CA GLU A 272 3.62 16.58 25.40
C GLU A 272 3.93 16.04 24.01
N VAL A 273 5.17 15.58 23.80
CA VAL A 273 5.56 14.84 22.58
C VAL A 273 4.69 13.61 22.43
N MET A 274 4.55 12.80 23.47
CA MET A 274 3.77 11.56 23.38
C MET A 274 2.27 11.81 23.21
N ARG A 275 1.72 12.89 23.78
CA ARG A 275 0.35 13.34 23.50
C ARG A 275 0.16 13.64 22.01
N THR A 276 1.15 14.24 21.36
CA THR A 276 1.15 14.50 19.92
C THR A 276 1.41 13.24 19.08
N LEU A 277 2.14 12.22 19.56
CA LEU A 277 2.52 11.08 18.74
C LEU A 277 1.63 9.83 18.91
N LEU A 278 1.13 9.55 20.11
CA LEU A 278 0.37 8.32 20.38
C LEU A 278 -0.91 8.18 19.55
N PRO A 279 -1.73 9.25 19.37
CA PRO A 279 -2.90 9.17 18.52
C PRO A 279 -2.63 8.86 17.05
N LEU A 280 -1.37 8.93 16.57
CA LEU A 280 -1.00 8.32 15.30
C LEU A 280 -1.58 6.91 15.26
N MET A 281 -1.30 6.06 16.24
CA MET A 281 -1.68 4.64 16.23
C MET A 281 -2.88 4.30 17.13
N GLN A 282 -3.66 5.26 17.62
CA GLN A 282 -4.82 4.95 18.45
C GLN A 282 -5.92 4.26 17.63
N GLY A 283 -6.36 3.08 18.11
CA GLY A 283 -7.33 2.23 17.42
C GLY A 283 -6.73 1.41 16.27
N ASP A 284 -7.59 0.69 15.56
CA ASP A 284 -7.24 0.02 14.29
C ASP A 284 -7.57 0.89 13.06
N THR A 285 -8.22 2.05 13.28
CA THR A 285 -8.59 3.01 12.23
C THR A 285 -7.46 4.02 12.03
N PRO A 286 -6.64 3.91 10.97
CA PRO A 286 -5.37 4.62 10.93
C PRO A 286 -5.54 6.09 10.55
N ILE A 287 -4.66 6.98 11.05
CA ILE A 287 -4.40 8.29 10.43
C ILE A 287 -3.99 8.18 8.95
N GLY A 288 -3.65 6.98 8.45
CA GLY A 288 -3.58 6.74 7.00
C GLY A 288 -4.89 7.09 6.27
N PHE A 289 -6.05 6.89 6.90
CA PHE A 289 -7.34 7.37 6.41
C PHE A 289 -7.45 8.89 6.36
N ALA A 290 -6.58 9.64 7.03
CA ALA A 290 -6.51 11.08 6.84
C ALA A 290 -6.04 11.45 5.43
N TYR A 291 -5.35 10.53 4.72
CA TYR A 291 -4.90 10.73 3.34
C TYR A 291 -5.76 9.97 2.32
N LEU A 292 -6.33 8.82 2.70
CA LEU A 292 -7.09 7.94 1.81
C LEU A 292 -8.53 8.40 1.60
N TRP A 293 -9.00 8.35 0.35
CA TRP A 293 -10.40 8.59 0.03
C TRP A 293 -11.31 7.45 0.52
N PRO A 294 -12.56 7.71 0.99
CA PRO A 294 -13.19 9.02 1.17
C PRO A 294 -12.86 9.70 2.50
N MET A 295 -12.27 8.96 3.44
CA MET A 295 -12.14 9.36 4.85
C MET A 295 -11.38 10.68 5.02
N ALA A 296 -10.37 10.91 4.17
CA ALA A 296 -9.60 12.14 4.10
C ALA A 296 -10.46 13.39 3.89
N ARG A 297 -11.58 13.29 3.15
CA ARG A 297 -12.48 14.43 2.89
C ARG A 297 -13.29 14.86 4.12
N LEU A 298 -13.40 14.00 5.13
CA LEU A 298 -14.14 14.31 6.35
C LEU A 298 -13.34 15.23 7.30
N GLY A 299 -12.02 15.39 7.08
CA GLY A 299 -11.21 16.44 7.71
C GLY A 299 -10.94 16.28 9.21
N PHE A 300 -11.43 15.24 9.86
CA PHE A 300 -11.34 15.04 11.32
C PHE A 300 -9.91 15.00 11.90
N LEU A 301 -8.89 14.79 11.05
CA LEU A 301 -7.51 14.57 11.47
C LEU A 301 -6.54 15.71 11.06
N ASN A 302 -7.03 16.76 10.40
CA ASN A 302 -6.18 17.82 9.83
C ASN A 302 -5.42 18.64 10.88
N GLY A 303 -6.07 18.98 11.99
CA GLY A 303 -5.42 19.72 13.08
C GLY A 303 -4.30 18.91 13.73
N TYR A 304 -4.51 17.60 13.84
CA TYR A 304 -3.53 16.68 14.43
C TYR A 304 -2.30 16.47 13.53
N ILE A 305 -2.51 16.34 12.20
CA ILE A 305 -1.39 16.31 11.22
C ILE A 305 -0.52 17.57 11.35
N SER A 306 -1.13 18.74 11.45
CA SER A 306 -0.39 20.01 11.61
C SER A 306 0.45 20.06 12.89
N GLU A 307 -0.03 19.45 13.98
CA GLU A 307 0.71 19.35 15.24
C GLU A 307 1.97 18.47 15.06
N ILE A 308 1.84 17.34 14.35
CA ILE A 308 2.97 16.46 14.04
C ILE A 308 3.98 17.15 13.12
N ASP A 309 3.51 17.83 12.05
CA ASP A 309 4.36 18.59 11.15
C ASP A 309 5.21 19.60 11.93
N SER A 310 4.59 20.31 12.89
CA SER A 310 5.28 21.25 13.78
C SER A 310 6.34 20.57 14.65
N ARG A 311 6.05 19.38 15.21
CA ARG A 311 7.04 18.62 15.99
C ARG A 311 8.22 18.17 15.14
N ILE A 312 7.98 17.68 13.93
CA ILE A 312 9.06 17.27 13.01
C ILE A 312 9.87 18.50 12.60
N TYR A 313 9.22 19.61 12.25
CA TYR A 313 9.89 20.86 11.90
C TYR A 313 10.83 21.32 13.03
N ASN A 314 10.40 21.26 14.28
CA ASN A 314 11.20 21.67 15.43
C ASN A 314 12.09 20.56 16.02
N SER A 315 12.21 19.42 15.34
CA SER A 315 12.92 18.26 15.86
C SER A 315 14.45 18.46 15.84
N PRO A 316 15.19 17.82 16.75
CA PRO A 316 16.66 17.87 16.75
C PRO A 316 17.31 17.46 15.44
N ALA A 317 16.73 16.50 14.70
CA ALA A 317 17.27 16.09 13.40
C ALA A 317 17.15 17.13 12.29
N LEU A 318 16.32 18.17 12.47
CA LEU A 318 16.22 19.29 11.54
C LEU A 318 16.81 20.59 12.11
N SER A 319 17.57 20.51 13.21
CA SER A 319 18.12 21.70 13.89
C SER A 319 19.17 22.44 13.06
N ASP A 320 19.91 21.72 12.23
CA ASP A 320 20.97 22.19 11.33
C ASP A 320 20.53 22.22 9.85
N PHE A 321 19.22 22.18 9.59
CA PHE A 321 18.69 22.17 8.23
C PHE A 321 19.12 23.40 7.44
N THR A 322 19.73 23.16 6.27
CA THR A 322 20.16 24.20 5.35
C THR A 322 19.15 24.38 4.22
N GLU A 323 18.61 25.59 4.11
CA GLU A 323 17.62 25.96 3.09
C GLU A 323 18.24 26.15 1.70
N GLY A 324 17.43 25.88 0.65
CA GLY A 324 17.78 26.27 -0.73
C GLY A 324 18.88 25.45 -1.41
N GLU A 325 19.27 24.31 -0.85
CA GLU A 325 20.30 23.44 -1.43
C GLU A 325 19.85 22.84 -2.78
N GLU A 326 20.59 23.11 -3.86
CA GLU A 326 20.28 22.58 -5.19
C GLU A 326 20.30 21.04 -5.24
N ARG A 327 21.25 20.40 -4.56
CA ARG A 327 21.33 18.93 -4.49
C ARG A 327 20.04 18.28 -3.93
N TYR A 328 19.25 19.02 -3.16
CA TYR A 328 17.98 18.59 -2.60
C TYR A 328 16.76 19.19 -3.33
N GLY A 329 16.96 19.81 -4.50
CA GLY A 329 15.89 20.41 -5.28
C GLY A 329 15.32 21.69 -4.64
N LYS A 330 16.13 22.38 -3.83
CA LYS A 330 15.70 23.53 -3.01
C LYS A 330 14.54 23.16 -2.08
N MET A 331 14.63 21.97 -1.47
CA MET A 331 13.69 21.52 -0.45
C MET A 331 13.76 22.46 0.75
N SER A 332 12.61 22.96 1.19
CA SER A 332 12.51 23.69 2.44
C SER A 332 12.33 22.79 3.64
N LYS A 333 12.65 23.31 4.83
CA LYS A 333 12.46 22.58 6.08
C LYS A 333 11.00 22.19 6.31
N LEU A 334 10.08 23.08 5.93
CA LEU A 334 8.64 22.83 6.02
C LEU A 334 8.18 21.74 5.06
N GLU A 335 8.67 21.75 3.83
CA GLU A 335 8.41 20.71 2.84
C GLU A 335 8.89 19.34 3.34
N LEU A 336 10.13 19.26 3.84
CA LEU A 336 10.67 18.02 4.40
C LEU A 336 9.86 17.53 5.60
N ALA A 337 9.47 18.43 6.53
CA ALA A 337 8.70 18.05 7.71
C ALA A 337 7.34 17.45 7.34
N ARG A 338 6.58 18.11 6.47
CA ARG A 338 5.25 17.67 5.99
C ARG A 338 5.31 16.34 5.23
N LEU A 339 6.32 16.16 4.38
CA LEU A 339 6.53 14.90 3.67
C LEU A 339 6.94 13.78 4.63
N SER A 340 7.74 14.09 5.64
CA SER A 340 8.17 13.13 6.66
C SER A 340 7.00 12.63 7.50
N THR A 341 6.04 13.48 7.89
CA THR A 341 4.80 13.06 8.57
C THR A 341 4.09 11.94 7.81
N CYS A 342 3.98 12.09 6.48
CA CYS A 342 3.37 11.07 5.62
C CYS A 342 4.17 9.76 5.61
N ILE A 343 5.50 9.84 5.48
CA ILE A 343 6.38 8.67 5.46
C ILE A 343 6.33 7.93 6.80
N PHE A 344 6.44 8.65 7.91
CA PHE A 344 6.39 8.05 9.24
C PHE A 344 5.08 7.30 9.45
N ARG A 345 3.95 7.88 9.02
CA ARG A 345 2.65 7.23 9.19
C ARG A 345 2.45 6.04 8.26
N LEU A 346 2.56 6.26 6.96
CA LEU A 346 2.19 5.28 5.94
C LEU A 346 3.18 4.12 5.89
N ALA A 347 4.48 4.42 5.94
CA ALA A 347 5.53 3.45 5.72
C ALA A 347 6.23 3.03 7.01
N ALA A 348 6.79 3.99 7.77
CA ALA A 348 7.67 3.66 8.88
C ALA A 348 6.94 2.93 10.00
N ILE A 349 5.82 3.46 10.49
CA ILE A 349 5.08 2.83 11.58
C ILE A 349 4.14 1.75 11.05
N THR A 350 3.23 2.04 10.12
CA THR A 350 2.20 1.07 9.71
C THR A 350 2.81 -0.19 9.08
N GLY A 351 3.69 -0.02 8.09
CA GLY A 351 4.31 -1.13 7.38
C GLY A 351 5.23 -1.96 8.28
N THR A 352 6.14 -1.31 8.99
CA THR A 352 7.09 -2.02 9.87
C THR A 352 6.39 -2.66 11.06
N LEU A 353 5.38 -2.01 11.65
CA LEU A 353 4.59 -2.62 12.72
C LEU A 353 3.80 -3.84 12.23
N GLN A 354 3.25 -3.80 11.01
CA GLN A 354 2.59 -4.98 10.44
C GLN A 354 3.57 -6.14 10.29
N LEU A 355 4.78 -5.88 9.76
CA LEU A 355 5.82 -6.90 9.68
C LEU A 355 6.19 -7.42 11.07
N ALA A 356 6.44 -6.52 12.03
CA ALA A 356 6.77 -6.88 13.39
C ALA A 356 5.66 -7.71 14.06
N LYS A 357 4.39 -7.35 13.89
CA LYS A 357 3.27 -8.16 14.38
C LYS A 357 3.22 -9.52 13.70
N SER A 358 3.55 -9.61 12.42
CA SER A 358 3.54 -10.88 11.69
C SER A 358 4.66 -11.80 12.19
N ILE A 359 5.90 -11.27 12.34
CA ILE A 359 7.02 -12.06 12.85
C ILE A 359 6.82 -12.45 14.33
N THR A 360 6.09 -11.66 15.13
CA THR A 360 5.79 -11.96 16.55
C THR A 360 4.50 -12.74 16.79
N GLY A 361 3.78 -13.14 15.73
CA GLY A 361 2.52 -13.89 15.84
C GLY A 361 1.30 -13.06 16.28
N GLY A 362 1.43 -11.73 16.32
CA GLY A 362 0.31 -10.80 16.53
C GLY A 362 -0.64 -10.70 15.34
N LEU A 363 -0.16 -11.06 14.14
CA LEU A 363 -0.96 -11.19 12.93
C LEU A 363 -0.73 -12.58 12.31
N LYS A 364 -1.82 -13.25 11.91
CA LYS A 364 -1.73 -14.48 11.12
C LYS A 364 -1.35 -14.13 9.68
N LEU A 365 -0.64 -15.04 9.02
CA LEU A 365 -0.42 -14.96 7.58
C LEU A 365 -1.76 -15.02 6.83
N PRO A 366 -1.81 -14.54 5.57
CA PRO A 366 -3.03 -14.56 4.76
C PRO A 366 -3.67 -15.95 4.69
N ASN A 367 -5.00 -16.02 4.80
CA ASN A 367 -5.75 -17.26 4.61
C ASN A 367 -5.80 -17.65 3.13
N TYR A 368 -4.73 -18.28 2.67
CA TYR A 368 -4.56 -18.79 1.32
C TYR A 368 -3.57 -19.97 1.34
N LYS A 369 -3.95 -21.10 0.74
CA LYS A 369 -3.13 -22.34 0.68
C LYS A 369 -2.48 -22.69 2.03
N ASP A 370 -3.28 -22.68 3.10
CA ASP A 370 -2.88 -23.03 4.47
C ASP A 370 -1.79 -22.16 5.10
N MET A 371 -1.42 -21.03 4.50
CA MET A 371 -0.44 -20.11 5.06
C MET A 371 -0.84 -19.61 6.46
N ASP A 372 -2.14 -19.40 6.71
CA ASP A 372 -2.68 -18.99 8.01
C ASP A 372 -2.54 -20.04 9.12
N LYS A 373 -2.24 -21.29 8.76
CA LYS A 373 -1.93 -22.40 9.68
C LYS A 373 -0.46 -22.46 10.06
N ILE A 374 0.41 -21.68 9.42
CA ILE A 374 1.84 -21.60 9.75
C ILE A 374 2.01 -20.90 11.11
N ASP A 375 2.48 -21.64 12.11
CA ASP A 375 2.81 -21.11 13.44
C ASP A 375 4.18 -20.43 13.39
N ILE A 376 4.18 -19.13 13.08
CA ILE A 376 5.37 -18.28 13.04
C ILE A 376 6.09 -18.22 14.41
N PRO A 377 5.41 -17.98 15.55
CA PRO A 377 6.06 -18.00 16.87
C PRO A 377 6.81 -19.29 17.19
N SER A 378 6.29 -20.46 16.81
CA SER A 378 7.01 -21.73 17.04
C SER A 378 8.34 -21.84 16.27
N GLN A 379 8.47 -21.12 15.16
CA GLN A 379 9.70 -21.11 14.37
C GLN A 379 10.83 -20.35 15.07
N TRP A 380 10.51 -19.41 15.98
CA TRP A 380 11.51 -18.65 16.75
C TRP A 380 12.42 -19.53 17.58
N ASP A 381 11.87 -20.63 18.10
CA ASP A 381 12.58 -21.54 18.97
C ASP A 381 13.74 -22.24 18.23
N LYS A 382 13.70 -22.24 16.89
CA LYS A 382 14.70 -22.86 16.01
C LYS A 382 15.79 -21.88 15.55
N LEU A 383 15.64 -20.57 15.78
CA LEU A 383 16.59 -19.56 15.32
C LEU A 383 17.85 -19.53 16.20
N ASP A 384 19.02 -19.32 15.61
CA ASP A 384 20.15 -18.79 16.37
C ASP A 384 19.93 -17.27 16.55
N LEU A 385 19.73 -16.82 17.79
CA LEU A 385 19.48 -15.41 18.09
C LEU A 385 20.75 -14.55 17.95
N LYS A 386 21.92 -15.18 17.79
CA LYS A 386 23.20 -14.51 17.53
C LYS A 386 23.51 -14.36 16.04
N ASP A 387 22.76 -15.05 15.18
CA ASP A 387 22.95 -14.99 13.73
C ASP A 387 22.03 -13.91 13.12
N ASP A 388 22.62 -12.73 12.90
CA ASP A 388 21.92 -11.59 12.32
C ASP A 388 21.33 -11.89 10.94
N ILE A 389 22.03 -12.70 10.13
CA ILE A 389 21.58 -13.08 8.80
C ILE A 389 20.37 -14.00 8.90
N ALA A 390 20.39 -14.98 9.81
CA ALA A 390 19.24 -15.85 10.04
C ALA A 390 18.00 -15.07 10.52
N LEU A 391 18.18 -14.08 11.41
CA LEU A 391 17.11 -13.22 11.89
C LEU A 391 16.55 -12.30 10.78
N GLN A 392 17.41 -11.76 9.93
CA GLN A 392 16.98 -10.96 8.77
C GLN A 392 16.25 -11.84 7.74
N ASN A 393 16.78 -13.02 7.42
CA ASN A 393 16.12 -13.98 6.52
C ASN A 393 14.75 -14.41 7.04
N PHE A 394 14.59 -14.58 8.34
CA PHE A 394 13.27 -14.81 8.95
C PHE A 394 12.30 -13.67 8.62
N CYS A 395 12.72 -12.42 8.82
CA CYS A 395 11.92 -11.24 8.50
C CYS A 395 11.57 -11.17 7.01
N TYR A 396 12.54 -11.42 6.12
CA TYR A 396 12.32 -11.43 4.67
C TYR A 396 11.36 -12.53 4.23
N GLU A 397 11.44 -13.73 4.81
CA GLU A 397 10.54 -14.83 4.47
C GLU A 397 9.10 -14.55 4.93
N VAL A 398 8.93 -14.01 6.15
CA VAL A 398 7.60 -13.55 6.60
C VAL A 398 7.08 -12.44 5.68
N ALA A 399 7.91 -11.48 5.31
CA ALA A 399 7.50 -10.38 4.44
C ALA A 399 7.27 -10.84 2.98
N ARG A 400 7.90 -11.91 2.52
CA ARG A 400 7.64 -12.54 1.22
C ARG A 400 6.22 -13.12 1.18
N LEU A 401 5.83 -13.82 2.25
CA LEU A 401 4.51 -14.45 2.41
C LEU A 401 3.41 -13.44 2.77
N TYR A 402 3.74 -12.42 3.56
CA TYR A 402 2.81 -11.37 3.96
C TYR A 402 3.47 -9.99 3.92
N PRO A 403 3.63 -9.41 2.72
CA PRO A 403 4.23 -8.10 2.60
C PRO A 403 3.32 -7.02 3.19
N PRO A 404 3.88 -6.07 3.96
CA PRO A 404 3.10 -4.91 4.43
C PRO A 404 2.57 -4.03 3.32
N VAL A 405 3.28 -3.97 2.19
CA VAL A 405 2.83 -3.33 0.96
C VAL A 405 2.83 -4.39 -0.13
N SER A 406 1.64 -4.80 -0.57
CA SER A 406 1.45 -5.93 -1.51
C SER A 406 1.74 -5.56 -2.96
N SER A 407 1.60 -4.29 -3.31
CA SER A 407 1.67 -3.81 -4.69
C SER A 407 2.12 -2.35 -4.78
N VAL A 408 2.62 -1.97 -5.96
CA VAL A 408 2.85 -0.57 -6.34
C VAL A 408 2.13 -0.28 -7.66
N HIS A 409 1.80 0.99 -7.96
CA HIS A 409 1.08 1.36 -9.18
C HIS A 409 1.93 2.19 -10.13
N HIS A 410 1.99 1.87 -11.40
CA HIS A 410 2.73 2.63 -12.41
C HIS A 410 1.78 3.18 -13.47
N ILE A 411 2.11 4.31 -14.08
CA ILE A 411 1.43 4.79 -15.29
C ILE A 411 2.29 4.45 -16.49
N ALA A 412 1.76 3.64 -17.40
CA ALA A 412 2.44 3.30 -18.63
C ALA A 412 2.81 4.56 -19.40
N THR A 413 4.10 4.77 -19.67
CA THR A 413 4.57 5.92 -20.47
C THR A 413 4.43 5.67 -21.97
N GLU A 414 4.39 4.40 -22.36
CA GLU A 414 4.25 3.94 -23.74
C GLU A 414 3.10 2.93 -23.84
N PRO A 415 2.51 2.73 -25.03
CA PRO A 415 1.60 1.62 -25.27
C PRO A 415 2.28 0.27 -25.00
N PHE A 416 1.51 -0.71 -24.54
CA PHE A 416 2.03 -2.04 -24.22
C PHE A 416 1.00 -3.13 -24.48
N SER A 417 1.48 -4.35 -24.68
CA SER A 417 0.65 -5.54 -24.91
C SER A 417 0.87 -6.56 -23.80
N ILE A 418 -0.20 -7.15 -23.29
CA ILE A 418 -0.12 -8.25 -22.31
C ILE A 418 -1.04 -9.39 -22.71
N THR A 419 -0.75 -10.59 -22.21
CA THR A 419 -1.66 -11.72 -22.36
C THR A 419 -2.62 -11.79 -21.17
N LEU A 420 -3.92 -11.66 -21.45
CA LEU A 420 -5.01 -11.84 -20.50
C LEU A 420 -5.75 -13.14 -20.84
N GLN A 421 -5.71 -14.13 -19.93
CA GLN A 421 -6.39 -15.42 -20.11
C GLN A 421 -6.10 -16.13 -21.45
N GLY A 422 -4.90 -15.93 -22.02
CA GLY A 422 -4.50 -16.50 -23.32
C GLY A 422 -4.78 -15.61 -24.54
N THR A 423 -5.40 -14.44 -24.34
CA THR A 423 -5.65 -13.45 -25.38
C THR A 423 -4.66 -12.29 -25.25
N ALA A 424 -3.97 -11.94 -26.34
CA ALA A 424 -3.15 -10.74 -26.38
C ALA A 424 -4.04 -9.49 -26.42
N VAL A 425 -3.76 -8.53 -25.54
CA VAL A 425 -4.53 -7.29 -25.40
C VAL A 425 -3.58 -6.12 -25.33
N ASP A 426 -3.86 -5.11 -26.15
CA ASP A 426 -3.09 -3.87 -26.24
C ASP A 426 -3.72 -2.78 -25.37
N PHE A 427 -2.89 -2.03 -24.67
CA PHE A 427 -3.27 -0.90 -23.84
C PHE A 427 -2.49 0.36 -24.25
N PRO A 428 -3.14 1.54 -24.28
CA PRO A 428 -2.46 2.78 -24.62
C PRO A 428 -1.57 3.30 -23.48
N ALA A 429 -0.67 4.23 -23.81
CA ALA A 429 0.02 5.05 -22.81
C ALA A 429 -0.99 5.77 -21.91
N GLY A 430 -0.61 6.04 -20.66
CA GLY A 430 -1.49 6.59 -19.63
C GLY A 430 -2.32 5.54 -18.89
N THR A 431 -2.31 4.28 -19.34
CA THR A 431 -2.96 3.16 -18.64
C THR A 431 -2.30 2.94 -17.28
N ARG A 432 -3.14 2.73 -16.25
CA ARG A 432 -2.69 2.41 -14.90
C ARG A 432 -2.35 0.93 -14.80
N ILE A 433 -1.12 0.64 -14.37
CA ILE A 433 -0.62 -0.70 -14.13
C ILE A 433 -0.48 -0.92 -12.62
N LEU A 434 -1.02 -2.01 -12.12
CA LEU A 434 -0.72 -2.51 -10.79
C LEU A 434 0.39 -3.55 -10.88
N VAL A 435 1.39 -3.42 -10.02
CA VAL A 435 2.56 -4.29 -9.92
C VAL A 435 2.43 -5.09 -8.62
N PRO A 436 1.75 -6.25 -8.61
CA PRO A 436 1.49 -7.07 -7.44
C PRO A 436 2.73 -7.87 -7.01
N MET A 437 3.56 -7.25 -6.17
CA MET A 437 4.77 -7.89 -5.61
C MET A 437 4.44 -9.16 -4.82
N ASN A 438 3.32 -9.19 -4.10
CA ASN A 438 2.86 -10.39 -3.37
C ASN A 438 2.64 -11.61 -4.29
N ILE A 439 2.12 -11.39 -5.49
CA ILE A 439 1.93 -12.45 -6.49
C ILE A 439 3.30 -12.94 -7.00
N ALA A 440 4.18 -12.02 -7.41
CA ALA A 440 5.52 -12.36 -7.90
C ALA A 440 6.37 -13.07 -6.82
N MET A 441 6.25 -12.65 -5.56
CA MET A 441 6.96 -13.25 -4.42
C MET A 441 6.47 -14.66 -4.03
N THR A 442 5.41 -15.16 -4.67
CA THR A 442 4.89 -16.52 -4.49
C THR A 442 4.75 -17.27 -5.81
N ASP A 443 5.39 -16.77 -6.87
CA ASP A 443 5.49 -17.44 -8.16
C ASP A 443 6.29 -18.74 -8.01
N LYS A 444 5.66 -19.88 -8.32
CA LYS A 444 6.27 -21.19 -8.17
C LYS A 444 7.43 -21.43 -9.13
N GLU A 445 7.44 -20.76 -10.28
CA GLU A 445 8.53 -20.87 -11.25
C GLU A 445 9.82 -20.22 -10.72
N VAL A 446 9.69 -19.27 -9.79
CA VAL A 446 10.82 -18.55 -9.18
C VAL A 446 11.18 -19.08 -7.78
N TRP A 447 10.15 -19.37 -6.98
CA TRP A 447 10.28 -19.70 -5.55
C TRP A 447 10.15 -21.19 -5.24
N GLY A 448 9.89 -22.02 -6.27
CA GLY A 448 9.78 -23.47 -6.14
C GLY A 448 8.36 -23.96 -5.82
N ALA A 449 8.22 -25.29 -5.76
CA ALA A 449 6.93 -25.94 -5.50
C ALA A 449 6.33 -25.57 -4.14
N ASP A 450 7.21 -25.27 -3.17
CA ASP A 450 6.93 -24.89 -1.79
C ASP A 450 6.81 -23.36 -1.61
N ALA A 451 6.54 -22.58 -2.68
CA ALA A 451 6.47 -21.12 -2.63
C ALA A 451 5.49 -20.53 -1.58
N PHE A 452 4.51 -21.31 -1.12
CA PHE A 452 3.55 -20.89 -0.08
C PHE A 452 3.91 -21.40 1.33
N GLU A 453 4.99 -22.17 1.45
CA GLU A 453 5.52 -22.64 2.74
C GLU A 453 6.52 -21.65 3.32
N PHE A 454 6.69 -21.68 4.64
CA PHE A 454 7.69 -20.88 5.32
C PHE A 454 9.05 -21.59 5.32
N ASN A 455 10.04 -20.99 4.66
CA ASN A 455 11.42 -21.47 4.66
C ASN A 455 12.40 -20.28 4.64
N PRO A 456 12.99 -19.89 5.78
CA PRO A 456 13.91 -18.76 5.85
C PRO A 456 15.31 -19.10 5.31
N SER A 457 15.57 -20.35 4.93
CA SER A 457 16.83 -20.80 4.35
C SER A 457 16.78 -20.92 2.82
N ARG A 458 15.74 -20.36 2.17
CA ARG A 458 15.58 -20.37 0.71
C ARG A 458 16.80 -19.74 0.01
N PRO A 459 17.39 -20.40 -1.00
CA PRO A 459 18.44 -19.80 -1.80
C PRO A 459 17.95 -18.55 -2.54
N GLY A 460 18.71 -17.45 -2.47
CA GLY A 460 18.35 -16.21 -3.15
C GLY A 460 17.25 -15.40 -2.44
N LEU A 461 16.93 -15.71 -1.18
CA LEU A 461 15.81 -15.08 -0.47
C LEU A 461 15.93 -13.56 -0.48
N GLN A 462 17.07 -12.99 -0.07
CA GLN A 462 17.23 -11.54 -0.04
C GLN A 462 17.38 -10.95 -1.44
N GLU A 463 18.11 -11.64 -2.32
CA GLU A 463 18.49 -11.20 -3.66
C GLU A 463 17.31 -11.10 -4.62
N ARG A 464 16.28 -11.93 -4.41
CA ARG A 464 15.06 -11.99 -5.24
C ARG A 464 13.83 -11.40 -4.55
N ASN A 465 13.95 -11.01 -3.28
CA ASN A 465 12.82 -10.45 -2.55
C ASN A 465 12.38 -9.12 -3.16
N MET A 466 11.07 -8.89 -3.18
CA MET A 466 10.48 -7.67 -3.72
C MET A 466 9.86 -6.72 -2.66
N VAL A 467 9.98 -7.06 -1.38
CA VAL A 467 9.47 -6.23 -0.27
C VAL A 467 10.19 -4.89 -0.29
N PHE A 468 9.49 -3.82 0.10
CA PHE A 468 10.01 -2.46 0.11
C PHE A 468 10.28 -1.87 -1.29
N ALA A 469 9.57 -2.35 -2.32
CA ALA A 469 9.64 -1.85 -3.70
C ALA A 469 11.07 -1.85 -4.28
N ASN A 470 11.82 -2.92 -4.01
CA ASN A 470 13.14 -3.16 -4.59
C ASN A 470 13.21 -4.60 -5.11
N VAL A 471 14.34 -4.98 -5.70
CA VAL A 471 14.70 -6.35 -6.01
C VAL A 471 16.14 -6.55 -5.55
N GLY A 472 16.35 -7.35 -4.50
CA GLY A 472 17.69 -7.59 -3.98
C GLY A 472 18.40 -6.31 -3.53
N ALA A 473 17.69 -5.43 -2.83
CA ALA A 473 18.12 -4.10 -2.38
C ALA A 473 18.34 -3.05 -3.49
N THR A 474 18.06 -3.38 -4.75
CA THR A 474 18.22 -2.46 -5.89
C THR A 474 16.87 -2.10 -6.52
N GLY A 475 16.73 -0.90 -7.06
CA GLY A 475 15.48 -0.46 -7.68
C GLY A 475 15.44 1.05 -7.85
N SER A 476 14.47 1.54 -8.60
CA SER A 476 14.37 2.97 -8.91
C SER A 476 13.66 3.78 -7.81
N ARG A 477 12.81 3.11 -7.02
CA ARG A 477 12.00 3.73 -5.94
C ARG A 477 12.04 2.93 -4.63
N VAL A 478 13.20 2.39 -4.29
CA VAL A 478 13.41 1.63 -3.05
C VAL A 478 12.94 2.42 -1.83
N CYS A 479 12.20 1.77 -0.92
CA CYS A 479 11.78 2.40 0.34
C CYS A 479 13.00 2.96 1.09
N PRO A 480 13.00 4.25 1.48
CA PRO A 480 14.12 4.83 2.19
C PRO A 480 14.36 4.23 3.58
N GLY A 481 13.35 3.58 4.17
CA GLY A 481 13.41 2.94 5.49
C GLY A 481 13.59 1.42 5.48
N ALA A 482 13.91 0.79 4.34
CA ALA A 482 13.99 -0.68 4.24
C ALA A 482 14.98 -1.28 5.25
N GLY A 483 16.19 -0.72 5.36
CA GLY A 483 17.23 -1.19 6.27
C GLY A 483 16.80 -1.12 7.74
N ILE A 484 16.43 0.06 8.23
CA ILE A 484 15.97 0.23 9.62
C ILE A 484 14.76 -0.65 9.95
N ALA A 485 13.84 -0.87 9.00
CA ALA A 485 12.68 -1.72 9.21
C ALA A 485 13.08 -3.18 9.47
N ILE A 486 13.93 -3.75 8.60
CA ILE A 486 14.43 -5.13 8.74
C ILE A 486 15.33 -5.27 9.97
N ASP A 487 16.25 -4.34 10.21
CA ASP A 487 17.17 -4.41 11.35
C ASP A 487 16.43 -4.30 12.69
N THR A 488 15.42 -3.42 12.77
CA THR A 488 14.56 -3.32 13.96
C THR A 488 13.78 -4.61 14.17
N CYS A 489 13.20 -5.19 13.11
CA CYS A 489 12.47 -6.45 13.19
C CYS A 489 13.37 -7.62 13.62
N ALA A 490 14.58 -7.74 13.07
CA ALA A 490 15.56 -8.74 13.46
C ALA A 490 15.96 -8.57 14.94
N LYS A 491 16.17 -7.33 15.40
CA LYS A 491 16.45 -7.05 16.81
C LYS A 491 15.26 -7.36 17.72
N ILE A 492 14.02 -7.14 17.27
CA ILE A 492 12.81 -7.58 18.00
C ILE A 492 12.82 -9.09 18.18
N LEU A 493 13.11 -9.88 17.13
CA LEU A 493 13.22 -11.35 17.23
C LEU A 493 14.25 -11.76 18.27
N ARG A 494 15.42 -11.11 18.28
CA ARG A 494 16.47 -11.36 19.27
C ARG A 494 15.98 -11.08 20.69
N VAL A 495 15.53 -9.86 20.95
CA VAL A 495 15.14 -9.39 22.29
C VAL A 495 13.98 -10.22 22.84
N LEU A 496 12.93 -10.44 22.05
CA LEU A 496 11.76 -11.20 22.51
C LEU A 496 12.06 -12.70 22.58
N GLY A 497 12.90 -13.22 21.68
CA GLY A 497 13.38 -14.60 21.72
C GLY A 497 14.17 -14.91 23.00
N GLU A 498 15.03 -13.99 23.44
CA GLU A 498 15.77 -14.10 24.71
C GLU A 498 14.82 -14.15 25.91
N VAL A 499 13.84 -13.24 25.96
CA VAL A 499 12.81 -13.24 27.01
C VAL A 499 12.06 -14.58 27.02
N ARG A 500 11.56 -15.02 25.86
CA ARG A 500 10.82 -16.27 25.72
C ARG A 500 11.61 -17.49 26.20
N ARG A 501 12.89 -17.59 25.85
CA ARG A 501 13.77 -18.72 26.26
C ARG A 501 14.08 -18.69 27.76
N SER A 502 14.27 -17.50 28.33
CA SER A 502 14.50 -17.36 29.77
C SER A 502 13.32 -17.83 30.63
N HIS A 503 12.08 -17.67 30.16
CA HIS A 503 10.89 -18.17 30.85
C HIS A 503 10.82 -19.70 30.86
N ARG A 504 11.15 -20.36 29.75
CA ARG A 504 11.11 -21.83 29.66
C ARG A 504 12.17 -22.54 30.50
N HIS A 505 13.29 -21.88 30.81
CA HIS A 505 14.31 -22.45 31.70
C HIS A 505 13.97 -22.29 33.18
N ASN A 506 13.03 -21.41 33.52
CA ASN A 506 12.60 -21.13 34.90
C ASN A 506 11.23 -21.75 35.26
N SER A 507 10.58 -22.42 34.31
CA SER A 507 9.31 -23.19 34.46
C SER A 507 9.59 -24.66 34.33
#